data_AF-A0A0F9J5N6-F1
#
_entry.id   AF-A0A0F9J5N6-F1
#
_cell.length_a   1.000
_cell.length_b   1.000
_cell.length_c   1.000
_cell.angle_alpha   90.00
_cell.angle_beta   90.00
_cell.angle_gamma   90.00
#
_symmetry.space_group_name_H-M   'P 1'
#
loop_
_entity.id
_entity.type
_entity.pdbx_description
1 polymer ?
#
loop_
_entity_poly.entity_id
_entity_poly.type
_entity_poly.pdbx_seq_one_letter_code
_entity_poly.pdbx_strand_id
1 'polypeptide(L)'
;MKGTRKYVDETEELWLDGGEYGQDSRGVWMARPPGGHLGDLSNHDVTEHEDGTITVSPSILITGEGGSWHGYLERGVWTKV
;
A
#
# COMPACT_ATOMS: atom_id res chain seq x y z
N MET A 1 -3.39 -8.19 -9.04
CA MET A 1 -1.92 -8.19 -9.24
C MET A 1 -1.25 -8.42 -7.88
N LYS A 2 -0.25 -9.30 -7.76
CA LYS A 2 0.45 -9.52 -6.48
C LYS A 2 1.39 -8.34 -6.21
N GLY A 3 1.18 -7.65 -5.11
CA GLY A 3 2.04 -6.57 -4.64
C GLY A 3 3.27 -7.09 -3.89
N THR A 4 4.22 -6.19 -3.70
CA THR A 4 5.51 -6.46 -3.04
C THR A 4 5.61 -5.60 -1.78
N ARG A 5 5.97 -6.24 -0.66
CA ARG A 5 6.32 -5.50 0.56
C ARG A 5 7.71 -4.91 0.42
N LYS A 6 7.85 -3.62 0.72
CA LYS A 6 9.12 -2.91 0.84
C LYS A 6 9.35 -2.51 2.29
N TYR A 7 10.62 -2.40 2.63
CA TYR A 7 11.08 -1.93 3.93
C TYR A 7 11.83 -0.62 3.70
N VAL A 8 11.90 0.21 4.74
CA VAL A 8 12.75 1.39 4.73
C VAL A 8 14.20 0.99 4.41
N ASP A 9 14.89 1.87 3.70
CA ASP A 9 16.31 1.68 3.41
C ASP A 9 17.19 2.12 4.59
N GLU A 10 18.51 2.10 4.39
CA GLU A 10 19.50 2.49 5.40
C GLU A 10 19.41 3.97 5.82
N THR A 11 18.69 4.80 5.06
CA THR A 11 18.43 6.21 5.36
C THR A 11 17.09 6.44 6.02
N GLU A 12 16.38 5.36 6.39
CA GLU A 12 15.02 5.38 6.96
C GLU A 12 13.95 5.92 6.00
N GLU A 13 14.25 5.97 4.69
CA GLU A 13 13.31 6.38 3.65
C GLU A 13 12.55 5.18 3.07
N LEU A 14 11.28 5.39 2.73
CA LEU A 14 10.45 4.40 2.04
C LEU A 14 10.12 4.87 0.62
N TRP A 15 10.74 4.23 -0.37
CA TRP A 15 10.45 4.45 -1.78
C TRP A 15 9.58 3.30 -2.34
N LEU A 16 8.41 3.66 -2.90
CA LEU A 16 7.44 2.70 -3.44
C LEU A 16 7.19 2.92 -4.93
N ASP A 17 7.34 1.85 -5.70
CA ASP A 17 6.87 1.73 -7.07
C ASP A 17 5.41 1.26 -7.14
N GLY A 18 4.82 1.32 -8.34
CA GLY A 18 3.44 0.88 -8.56
C GLY A 18 3.25 -0.61 -8.26
N GLY A 19 2.40 -0.92 -7.28
CA GLY A 19 2.14 -2.26 -6.75
C GLY A 19 2.79 -2.55 -5.40
N GLU A 20 3.60 -1.63 -4.87
CA GLU A 20 4.34 -1.85 -3.63
C GLU A 20 3.63 -1.24 -2.41
N TYR A 21 3.97 -1.76 -1.23
CA TYR A 21 3.47 -1.28 0.05
C TYR A 21 4.51 -1.53 1.15
N GLY A 22 4.49 -0.74 2.23
CA GLY A 22 5.48 -0.83 3.31
C GLY A 22 5.13 0.08 4.48
N GLN A 23 5.84 -0.06 5.59
CA GLN A 23 5.78 0.92 6.69
C GLN A 23 6.91 1.92 6.52
N ASP A 24 6.61 3.20 6.71
CA ASP A 24 7.63 4.24 6.81
C ASP A 24 8.36 4.15 8.17
N SER A 25 9.37 5.00 8.38
CA SER A 25 10.16 5.04 9.61
C SER A 25 9.37 5.43 10.87
N ARG A 26 8.14 5.93 10.70
CA ARG A 26 7.22 6.26 11.79
C ARG A 26 6.25 5.11 12.09
N GLY A 27 6.35 4.00 11.35
CA GLY A 27 5.46 2.85 11.45
C GLY A 27 4.13 3.03 10.72
N VAL A 28 3.96 4.11 9.94
CA VAL A 28 2.74 4.36 9.17
C VAL A 28 2.78 3.52 7.91
N TRP A 29 1.71 2.78 7.66
CA TRP A 29 1.55 2.02 6.44
C TRP A 29 1.32 2.94 5.25
N MET A 30 2.12 2.73 4.22
CA MET A 30 2.05 3.40 2.93
C MET A 30 1.82 2.36 1.85
N ALA A 31 1.06 2.72 0.82
CA ALA A 31 0.85 1.84 -0.31
C ALA A 31 0.71 2.62 -1.61
N ARG A 32 1.25 2.06 -2.70
CA ARG A 32 1.12 2.61 -4.04
C ARG A 32 0.52 1.55 -4.94
N PRO A 33 -0.79 1.59 -5.24
CA PRO A 33 -1.40 0.57 -6.07
C PRO A 33 -0.86 0.61 -7.52
N PRO A 34 -1.09 -0.45 -8.30
CA PRO A 34 -0.66 -0.50 -9.69
C PRO A 34 -1.31 0.62 -10.51
N GLY A 35 -0.50 1.49 -11.09
CA GLY A 35 -0.98 2.63 -11.89
C GLY A 35 -1.66 3.73 -11.07
N GLY A 36 -1.47 3.77 -9.74
CA GLY A 36 -1.96 4.84 -8.89
C GLY A 36 -0.84 5.60 -8.17
N HIS A 37 -1.26 6.63 -7.44
CA HIS A 37 -0.39 7.46 -6.61
C HIS A 37 -0.15 6.82 -5.24
N LEU A 38 0.82 7.35 -4.52
CA LEU A 38 1.08 6.96 -3.13
C LEU A 38 -0.14 7.30 -2.25
N GLY A 39 -0.48 6.40 -1.33
CA GLY A 39 -1.50 6.60 -0.31
C GLY A 39 -0.97 6.28 1.08
N ASP A 40 -1.40 7.11 2.03
CA ASP A 40 -1.24 6.90 3.47
C ASP A 40 -2.43 6.08 4.00
N LEU A 41 -2.15 4.99 4.73
CA LEU A 41 -3.15 4.05 5.25
C LEU A 41 -3.45 4.27 6.75
N SER A 42 -3.13 5.43 7.32
CA SER A 42 -3.41 5.73 8.73
C SER A 42 -4.90 5.72 9.10
N ASN A 43 -5.79 5.86 8.11
CA ASN A 43 -7.24 5.76 8.29
C ASN A 43 -7.80 4.38 7.93
N HIS A 44 -6.94 3.37 7.81
CA HIS A 44 -7.31 2.00 7.47
C HIS A 44 -6.86 1.02 8.55
N ASP A 45 -7.61 -0.06 8.67
CA ASP A 45 -7.20 -1.24 9.41
C ASP A 45 -6.27 -2.07 8.52
N VAL A 46 -5.04 -2.29 8.99
CA VAL A 46 -4.05 -3.13 8.29
C VAL A 46 -3.80 -4.39 9.11
N THR A 47 -4.09 -5.54 8.52
CA THR A 47 -3.81 -6.86 9.10
C THR A 47 -2.62 -7.49 8.39
N GLU A 48 -1.54 -7.74 9.13
CA GLU A 48 -0.40 -8.53 8.63
C GLU A 48 -0.69 -10.04 8.70
N HIS A 49 -0.21 -10.77 7.70
CA HIS A 49 -0.34 -12.22 7.61
C HIS A 49 1.01 -12.91 7.85
N GLU A 50 0.96 -14.19 8.18
CA GLU A 50 2.15 -15.03 8.42
C GLU A 50 3.10 -15.12 7.21
N ASP A 51 2.58 -14.92 6.00
CA ASP A 51 3.37 -14.89 4.75
C ASP A 51 4.03 -13.52 4.49
N GLY A 52 3.94 -12.58 5.44
CA GLY A 52 4.50 -11.23 5.36
C GLY A 52 3.67 -10.25 4.53
N THR A 53 2.53 -10.71 3.96
CA THR A 53 1.62 -9.83 3.21
C THR A 53 0.62 -9.12 4.12
N ILE A 54 -0.14 -8.18 3.56
CA ILE A 54 -1.17 -7.45 4.32
C ILE A 54 -2.54 -7.55 3.67
N THR A 55 -3.58 -7.42 4.51
CA THR A 55 -4.93 -7.05 4.10
C THR A 55 -5.25 -5.66 4.64
N VAL A 56 -5.89 -4.82 3.82
CA VAL A 56 -6.28 -3.46 4.18
C VAL A 56 -7.80 -3.31 4.08
N SER A 57 -8.41 -2.74 5.12
CA SER A 57 -9.85 -2.47 5.23
C SER A 57 -10.08 -1.04 5.73
N PRO A 58 -11.09 -0.31 5.23
CA PRO A 58 -11.98 -0.64 4.12
C PRO A 58 -11.24 -0.57 2.76
N SER A 59 -11.99 -0.52 1.64
CA SER A 59 -11.38 -0.28 0.32
C SER A 59 -10.50 0.97 0.32
N ILE A 60 -9.44 0.95 -0.47
CA ILE A 60 -8.50 2.06 -0.65
C ILE A 60 -8.98 2.93 -1.81
N LEU A 61 -9.23 4.20 -1.55
CA LEU A 61 -9.47 5.22 -2.57
C LEU A 61 -8.30 6.21 -2.54
N ILE A 62 -7.59 6.32 -3.67
CA ILE A 62 -6.52 7.30 -3.88
C ILE A 62 -6.93 8.19 -5.04
N THR A 63 -6.92 9.49 -4.80
CA THR A 63 -7.31 10.52 -5.78
C THR A 63 -6.21 11.56 -5.88
N GLY A 64 -5.90 12.01 -7.09
CA GLY A 64 -4.91 13.07 -7.29
C GLY A 64 -4.90 13.57 -8.73
N GLU A 65 -3.96 14.45 -9.02
CA GLU A 65 -3.75 14.94 -10.38
C GLU A 65 -3.26 13.77 -11.26
N GLY A 66 -4.00 13.44 -12.32
CA GLY A 66 -3.73 12.28 -13.17
C GLY A 66 -4.64 11.06 -12.96
N GLY A 67 -5.57 11.11 -12.01
CA GLY A 67 -6.68 10.14 -11.92
C GLY A 67 -6.95 9.62 -10.51
N SER A 68 -7.84 8.64 -10.45
CA SER A 68 -8.20 7.92 -9.23
C SER A 68 -7.94 6.43 -9.36
N TRP A 69 -7.53 5.84 -8.24
CA TRP A 69 -7.48 4.40 -8.06
C TRP A 69 -8.39 4.02 -6.88
N HIS A 70 -9.27 3.04 -7.10
CA HIS A 70 -10.16 2.52 -6.07
C HIS A 70 -10.11 0.99 -6.10
N GLY A 71 -9.89 0.36 -4.95
CA GLY A 71 -9.75 -1.08 -4.89
C GLY A 71 -9.41 -1.60 -3.49
N TYR A 72 -8.91 -2.84 -3.47
CA TYR A 72 -8.58 -3.59 -2.27
C TYR A 72 -7.14 -4.12 -2.34
N LEU A 73 -6.54 -4.29 -1.17
CA LEU A 73 -5.30 -5.04 -0.98
C LEU A 73 -5.60 -6.17 -0.01
N GLU A 74 -5.68 -7.40 -0.50
CA GLU A 74 -6.04 -8.57 0.31
C GLU A 74 -4.96 -9.64 0.20
N ARG A 75 -4.32 -9.99 1.32
CA ARG A 75 -3.16 -10.91 1.37
C ARG A 75 -2.11 -10.58 0.30
N GLY A 76 -1.82 -9.28 0.17
CA GLY A 76 -0.86 -8.75 -0.80
C GLY A 76 -1.36 -8.75 -2.25
N VAL A 77 -2.64 -8.99 -2.53
CA VAL A 77 -3.20 -8.95 -3.89
C VAL A 77 -4.01 -7.68 -4.10
N TRP A 78 -3.61 -6.89 -5.09
CA TRP A 78 -4.32 -5.72 -5.56
C TRP A 78 -5.47 -6.10 -6.50
N THR A 79 -6.67 -5.61 -6.20
CA THR A 79 -7.88 -5.74 -7.02
C THR A 79 -8.56 -4.39 -7.15
N LYS A 80 -8.83 -3.95 -8.38
CA LYS A 80 -9.54 -2.69 -8.66
C LYS A 80 -11.06 -2.93 -8.68
N VAL A 81 -11.85 -1.96 -8.23
CA VAL A 81 -13.32 -1.94 -8.38
C VAL A 81 -13.76 -1.18 -9.62
#